data_AF-A0A937PKU2-F1
#
_entry.id   AF-A0A937PKU2-F1
#
_cell.length_a   1.000
_cell.length_b   1.000
_cell.length_c   1.000
_cell.angle_alpha   90.00
_cell.angle_beta   90.00
_cell.angle_gamma   90.00
#
_symmetry.space_group_name_H-M   'P 1'
#
loop_
_entity.id
_entity.type
_entity.pdbx_description
1 polymer ?
#
loop_
_entity_poly.entity_id
_entity_poly.type
_entity_poly.pdbx_seq_one_letter_code
_entity_poly.pdbx_strand_id
1 'polypeptide(L)'
;MPAGWTAVLAGLVAAALAAGCEPLRPTLFDAEALLAARRAVVLPLADAPGAQAVGSGKLLRGIAITQLFETGGMRIIDVPIDKFESMVKSAGYDVQDCYDPTVAAAVARQAGADIAFSGELSHYATQKEYSATAVMVVAGGGTSTRHLVGVSLRVVRASDGKIIYTGTGAAGDMEGYNKALNEACKQSLAALKHLLAQQAAKEAAAKKAAAEKAAAKKAAAEKAAAEKAAAEKAAAKKAAAKKAAAEKAAAEKAAAKKAAVKKK
;
A
#
# COMPACT_ATOMS: atom_id res chain seq x y z
N MET A 1 -34.13 -16.40 -15.45
CA MET A 1 -32.94 -16.03 -14.64
C MET A 1 -32.21 -17.32 -14.31
N PRO A 2 -31.10 -17.65 -14.99
CA PRO A 2 -30.60 -19.03 -14.95
C PRO A 2 -29.73 -19.25 -13.70
N ALA A 3 -30.10 -20.27 -12.93
CA ALA A 3 -29.42 -20.81 -11.77
C ALA A 3 -28.12 -21.59 -12.11
N GLY A 4 -27.36 -21.13 -13.12
CA GLY A 4 -26.15 -21.81 -13.63
C GLY A 4 -24.82 -21.22 -13.15
N TRP A 5 -24.82 -20.01 -12.57
CA TRP A 5 -23.57 -19.29 -12.26
C TRP A 5 -22.98 -19.63 -10.88
N THR A 6 -23.78 -20.16 -9.95
CA THR A 6 -23.27 -20.57 -8.62
C THR A 6 -22.62 -21.96 -8.64
N ALA A 7 -22.98 -22.84 -9.58
CA ALA A 7 -22.46 -24.21 -9.64
C ALA A 7 -21.08 -24.31 -10.32
N VAL A 8 -20.76 -23.45 -11.29
CA VAL A 8 -19.48 -23.48 -12.00
C VAL A 8 -18.35 -22.87 -11.17
N LEU A 9 -18.65 -21.81 -10.39
CA LEU A 9 -17.71 -21.25 -9.42
C LEU A 9 -17.46 -22.21 -8.24
N ALA A 10 -18.48 -22.98 -7.82
CA ALA A 10 -18.29 -24.05 -6.83
C ALA A 10 -17.49 -25.25 -7.38
N GLY A 11 -17.68 -25.60 -8.65
CA GLY A 11 -17.00 -26.72 -9.31
C GLY A 11 -15.50 -26.49 -9.55
N LEU A 12 -15.09 -25.25 -9.85
CA LEU A 12 -13.67 -24.92 -10.05
C LEU A 12 -12.93 -24.78 -8.70
N VAL A 13 -13.63 -24.43 -7.63
CA VAL A 13 -13.14 -24.54 -6.25
C VAL A 13 -13.08 -26.01 -5.81
N ALA A 14 -14.02 -26.86 -6.25
CA ALA A 14 -14.07 -28.29 -5.92
C ALA A 14 -13.00 -29.13 -6.64
N ALA A 15 -12.57 -28.75 -7.86
CA ALA A 15 -11.46 -29.42 -8.54
C ALA A 15 -10.10 -29.16 -7.85
N ALA A 16 -9.95 -28.02 -7.16
CA ALA A 16 -8.81 -27.77 -6.28
C ALA A 16 -8.89 -28.59 -4.98
N LEU A 17 -10.10 -28.93 -4.51
CA LEU A 17 -10.32 -29.77 -3.32
C LEU A 17 -10.07 -31.27 -3.56
N ALA A 18 -10.08 -31.76 -4.80
CA ALA A 18 -9.91 -33.18 -5.11
C ALA A 18 -8.45 -33.65 -5.17
N ALA A 19 -7.48 -32.73 -5.19
CA ALA A 19 -6.04 -33.04 -5.29
C ALA A 19 -5.25 -32.76 -4.00
N GLY A 20 -5.92 -32.64 -2.84
CA GLY A 20 -5.26 -32.45 -1.55
C GLY A 20 -4.46 -31.14 -1.40
N CYS A 21 -4.57 -30.21 -2.34
CA CYS A 21 -3.95 -28.90 -2.28
C CYS A 21 -4.97 -27.92 -1.71
N GLU A 22 -4.99 -27.81 -0.37
CA GLU A 22 -5.71 -26.73 0.31
C GLU A 22 -5.38 -25.40 -0.36
N PRO A 23 -6.37 -24.60 -0.81
CA PRO A 23 -6.08 -23.28 -1.35
C PRO A 23 -5.47 -22.45 -0.22
N LEU A 24 -4.14 -22.28 -0.26
CA LEU A 24 -3.37 -21.48 0.67
C LEU A 24 -3.92 -20.06 0.64
N ARG A 25 -4.85 -19.77 1.56
CA ARG A 25 -5.42 -18.43 1.72
C ARG A 25 -4.26 -17.46 1.89
N PRO A 26 -4.33 -16.25 1.30
CA PRO A 26 -3.29 -15.27 1.51
C PRO A 26 -3.17 -15.00 3.01
N THR A 27 -2.04 -15.38 3.59
CA THR A 27 -1.78 -15.23 5.03
C THR A 27 -0.73 -14.17 5.24
N LEU A 28 -1.11 -13.15 6.00
CA LEU A 28 -0.21 -12.11 6.46
C LEU A 28 0.26 -12.50 7.87
N PHE A 29 1.53 -12.85 8.00
CA PHE A 29 2.12 -13.27 9.27
C PHE A 29 2.63 -12.08 10.08
N ASP A 30 3.15 -11.06 9.40
CA ASP A 30 3.66 -9.85 10.05
C ASP A 30 3.34 -8.60 9.21
N ALA A 31 2.22 -7.98 9.57
CA ALA A 31 1.75 -6.76 8.94
C ALA A 31 2.67 -5.57 9.20
N GLU A 32 3.24 -5.47 10.41
CA GLU A 32 4.07 -4.33 10.80
C GLU A 32 5.38 -4.33 10.02
N ALA A 33 6.03 -5.48 9.88
CA ALA A 33 7.23 -5.61 9.08
C ALA A 33 7.00 -5.30 7.59
N LEU A 34 5.83 -5.69 7.06
CA LEU A 34 5.47 -5.40 5.67
C LEU A 34 5.23 -3.90 5.46
N LEU A 35 4.59 -3.22 6.42
CA LEU A 35 4.35 -1.77 6.37
C LEU A 35 5.61 -0.94 6.66
N ALA A 36 6.56 -1.47 7.43
CA ALA A 36 7.84 -0.83 7.71
C ALA A 36 8.83 -0.95 6.54
N ALA A 37 8.65 -1.92 5.66
CA ALA A 37 9.51 -2.14 4.50
C ALA A 37 9.42 -0.95 3.53
N ARG A 38 10.56 -0.38 3.15
CA ARG A 38 10.63 0.72 2.18
C ARG A 38 11.15 0.27 0.84
N ARG A 39 12.01 -0.74 0.83
CA ARG A 39 12.68 -1.29 -0.34
C ARG A 39 12.33 -2.75 -0.50
N ALA A 40 11.85 -3.12 -1.68
CA ALA A 40 11.53 -4.50 -2.00
C ALA A 40 12.28 -4.93 -3.26
N VAL A 41 12.67 -6.20 -3.32
CA VAL A 41 13.21 -6.82 -4.53
C VAL A 41 12.31 -7.99 -4.94
N VAL A 42 12.11 -8.19 -6.24
CA VAL A 42 11.44 -9.39 -6.76
C VAL A 42 12.52 -10.34 -7.28
N LEU A 43 12.67 -11.46 -6.58
CA LEU A 43 13.61 -12.50 -6.96
C LEU A 43 13.08 -13.23 -8.22
N PRO A 44 13.93 -13.97 -8.95
CA PRO A 44 13.51 -14.93 -9.95
C PRO A 44 12.46 -15.87 -9.36
N LEU A 45 11.38 -16.03 -10.11
CA LEU A 45 10.29 -16.90 -9.75
C LEU A 45 10.44 -18.20 -10.51
N ALA A 46 10.13 -19.32 -9.87
CA ALA A 46 10.26 -20.62 -10.51
C ALA A 46 9.21 -20.80 -11.61
N ASP A 47 9.62 -21.48 -12.68
CA ASP A 47 8.75 -21.88 -13.78
C ASP A 47 7.74 -22.93 -13.29
N ALA A 48 6.57 -22.98 -13.94
CA ALA A 48 5.62 -24.06 -13.71
C ALA A 48 6.23 -25.42 -14.13
N PRO A 49 5.80 -26.53 -13.50
CA PRO A 49 6.22 -27.84 -13.93
C PRO A 49 5.76 -28.13 -15.37
N GLY A 50 6.67 -28.67 -16.18
CA GLY A 50 6.39 -29.11 -17.55
C GLY A 50 7.11 -28.30 -18.65
N ALA A 51 7.47 -28.96 -19.74
CA ALA A 51 8.29 -28.38 -20.81
C ALA A 51 7.65 -27.15 -21.51
N GLN A 52 6.32 -27.02 -21.45
CA GLN A 52 5.61 -25.88 -22.04
C GLN A 52 5.59 -24.63 -21.15
N ALA A 53 6.06 -24.74 -19.90
CA ALA A 53 6.08 -23.64 -18.95
C ALA A 53 7.47 -23.01 -18.75
N VAL A 54 8.47 -23.41 -19.55
CA VAL A 54 9.83 -22.83 -19.48
C VAL A 54 9.77 -21.32 -19.75
N GLY A 55 10.34 -20.52 -18.86
CA GLY A 55 10.32 -19.05 -18.92
C GLY A 55 9.06 -18.40 -18.34
N SER A 56 8.10 -19.18 -17.85
CA SER A 56 6.89 -18.67 -17.19
C SER A 56 7.20 -17.83 -15.94
N GLY A 57 8.20 -18.20 -15.16
CA GLY A 57 8.66 -17.50 -13.98
C GLY A 57 9.27 -16.13 -14.30
N LYS A 58 9.96 -16.01 -15.44
CA LYS A 58 10.44 -14.72 -15.95
C LYS A 58 9.28 -13.78 -16.30
N LEU A 59 8.23 -14.31 -16.93
CA LEU A 59 7.02 -13.55 -17.24
C LEU A 59 6.28 -13.13 -15.97
N LEU A 60 6.09 -14.06 -15.02
CA LEU A 60 5.44 -13.77 -13.75
C LEU A 60 6.21 -12.69 -12.97
N ARG A 61 7.55 -12.74 -12.96
CA ARG A 61 8.37 -11.73 -12.30
C ARG A 61 8.08 -10.33 -12.84
N GLY A 62 8.03 -10.17 -14.17
CA GLY A 62 7.72 -8.89 -14.80
C GLY A 62 6.33 -8.37 -14.43
N ILE A 63 5.33 -9.26 -14.43
CA ILE A 63 3.96 -8.93 -14.01
C ILE A 63 3.92 -8.53 -12.53
N ALA A 64 4.57 -9.29 -11.65
CA ALA A 64 4.63 -9.00 -10.22
C ALA A 64 5.29 -7.64 -9.95
N ILE A 65 6.41 -7.34 -10.60
CA ILE A 65 7.06 -6.02 -10.52
C ILE A 65 6.10 -4.90 -10.92
N THR A 66 5.39 -5.08 -12.04
CA THR A 66 4.42 -4.10 -12.54
C THR A 66 3.29 -3.87 -11.53
N GLN A 67 2.71 -4.96 -11.02
CA GLN A 67 1.64 -4.93 -10.03
C GLN A 67 2.06 -4.29 -8.70
N LEU A 68 3.32 -4.44 -8.30
CA LEU A 68 3.88 -3.82 -7.10
C LEU A 68 4.17 -2.33 -7.30
N PHE A 69 4.67 -1.91 -8.47
CA PHE A 69 4.84 -0.49 -8.81
C PHE A 69 3.51 0.26 -8.75
N GLU A 70 2.42 -0.32 -9.26
CA GLU A 70 1.06 0.25 -9.21
C GLU A 70 0.54 0.44 -7.77
N THR A 71 1.09 -0.30 -6.79
CA THR A 71 0.61 -0.23 -5.39
C THR A 71 1.13 1.01 -4.66
N GLY A 72 2.25 1.60 -5.11
CA GLY A 72 2.76 2.89 -4.60
C GLY A 72 3.28 2.90 -3.15
N GLY A 73 3.32 1.75 -2.47
CA GLY A 73 3.70 1.64 -1.05
C GLY A 73 5.19 1.40 -0.77
N MET A 74 5.97 0.99 -1.77
CA MET A 74 7.38 0.60 -1.60
C MET A 74 8.22 0.94 -2.84
N ARG A 75 9.52 1.18 -2.65
CA ARG A 75 10.48 1.30 -3.74
C ARG A 75 10.91 -0.09 -4.21
N ILE A 76 10.57 -0.42 -5.45
CA ILE A 76 11.01 -1.69 -6.06
C ILE A 76 12.43 -1.53 -6.61
N ILE A 77 13.34 -2.38 -6.13
CA ILE A 77 14.70 -2.52 -6.64
C ILE A 77 14.62 -3.50 -7.82
N ASP A 78 14.54 -2.95 -9.02
CA ASP A 78 14.59 -3.77 -10.23
C ASP A 78 16.05 -4.07 -10.59
N VAL A 79 16.47 -5.30 -10.28
CA VAL A 79 17.75 -5.85 -10.71
C VAL A 79 17.53 -6.58 -12.03
N PRO A 80 18.27 -6.25 -13.12
CA PRO A 80 18.23 -7.01 -14.36
C PRO A 80 18.61 -8.48 -14.10
N ILE A 81 17.99 -9.41 -14.83
CA ILE A 81 18.17 -10.86 -14.60
C ILE A 81 19.65 -11.28 -14.67
N ASP A 82 20.41 -10.80 -15.66
CA ASP A 82 21.83 -11.18 -15.81
C ASP A 82 22.68 -10.72 -14.61
N LYS A 83 22.36 -9.55 -14.05
CA LYS A 83 22.99 -9.02 -12.84
C LYS A 83 22.53 -9.77 -11.59
N PHE A 84 21.30 -10.27 -11.61
CA PHE A 84 20.76 -11.05 -10.51
C PHE A 84 21.42 -12.43 -10.45
N GLU A 85 21.56 -13.12 -11.58
CA GLU A 85 22.26 -14.41 -11.64
C GLU A 85 23.70 -14.33 -11.15
N SER A 86 24.43 -13.28 -11.55
CA SER A 86 25.80 -13.05 -11.05
C SER A 86 25.83 -12.73 -9.55
N MET A 87 24.83 -12.01 -9.04
CA MET A 87 24.68 -11.74 -7.61
C MET A 87 24.44 -13.03 -6.81
N VAL A 88 23.51 -13.87 -7.24
CA VAL A 88 23.18 -15.15 -6.57
C VAL A 88 24.37 -16.11 -6.62
N LYS A 89 25.02 -16.23 -7.78
CA LYS A 89 26.24 -17.04 -7.94
C LYS A 89 27.38 -16.54 -7.06
N SER A 90 27.54 -15.22 -6.91
CA SER A 90 28.55 -14.64 -6.00
C SER A 90 28.28 -14.95 -4.52
N ALA A 91 27.02 -15.18 -4.16
CA ALA A 91 26.60 -15.59 -2.83
C ALA A 91 26.72 -17.12 -2.61
N GLY A 92 27.11 -17.89 -3.64
CA GLY A 92 27.30 -19.33 -3.57
C GLY A 92 26.03 -20.15 -3.76
N TYR A 93 24.97 -19.55 -4.32
CA TYR A 93 23.68 -20.21 -4.55
C TYR A 93 23.36 -20.28 -6.05
N ASP A 94 22.40 -21.13 -6.41
CA ASP A 94 21.75 -21.11 -7.71
C ASP A 94 20.47 -20.25 -7.67
N VAL A 95 19.99 -19.85 -8.85
CA VAL A 95 18.74 -19.09 -9.00
C VAL A 95 17.56 -19.89 -8.46
N GLN A 96 17.57 -21.22 -8.62
CA GLN A 96 16.52 -22.10 -8.10
C GLN A 96 16.46 -22.09 -6.57
N ASP A 97 17.59 -21.85 -5.90
CA ASP A 97 17.67 -21.78 -4.44
C ASP A 97 17.03 -20.50 -3.88
N CYS A 98 16.68 -19.52 -4.72
CA CYS A 98 15.95 -18.32 -4.29
C CYS A 98 14.52 -18.63 -3.80
N TYR A 99 14.07 -19.88 -3.93
CA TYR A 99 12.88 -20.38 -3.24
C TYR A 99 13.15 -20.68 -1.74
N ASP A 100 14.38 -20.86 -1.29
CA ASP A 100 14.64 -20.98 0.14
C ASP A 100 14.54 -19.60 0.82
N PRO A 101 13.79 -19.45 1.93
CA PRO A 101 13.66 -18.16 2.63
C PRO A 101 15.01 -17.59 3.11
N THR A 102 15.95 -18.43 3.51
CA THR A 102 17.28 -18.03 3.97
C THR A 102 18.08 -17.43 2.83
N VAL A 103 18.06 -18.09 1.66
CA VAL A 103 18.72 -17.62 0.45
C VAL A 103 18.06 -16.35 -0.06
N ALA A 104 16.72 -16.32 -0.12
CA ALA A 104 15.94 -15.15 -0.49
C ALA A 104 16.31 -13.92 0.36
N ALA A 105 16.46 -14.09 1.68
CA ALA A 105 16.86 -13.02 2.57
C ALA A 105 18.32 -12.60 2.40
N ALA A 106 19.24 -13.54 2.13
CA ALA A 106 20.63 -13.22 1.83
C ALA A 106 20.74 -12.38 0.56
N VAL A 107 20.07 -12.79 -0.52
CA VAL A 107 20.05 -12.06 -1.80
C VAL A 107 19.35 -10.71 -1.66
N ALA A 108 18.26 -10.63 -0.88
CA ALA A 108 17.60 -9.36 -0.59
C ALA A 108 18.54 -8.36 0.11
N ARG A 109 19.33 -8.82 1.10
CA ARG A 109 20.31 -7.98 1.78
C ARG A 109 21.40 -7.48 0.82
N GLN A 110 21.90 -8.35 -0.05
CA GLN A 110 22.90 -7.97 -1.06
C GLN A 110 22.35 -6.96 -2.07
N ALA A 111 21.07 -7.09 -2.44
CA ALA A 111 20.37 -6.11 -3.29
C ALA A 111 20.01 -4.81 -2.56
N GLY A 112 20.20 -4.72 -1.23
CA GLY A 112 19.83 -3.56 -0.42
C GLY A 112 18.33 -3.41 -0.22
N ALA A 113 17.57 -4.51 -0.27
CA ALA A 113 16.13 -4.55 0.00
C ALA A 113 15.84 -4.93 1.47
N ASP A 114 14.72 -4.44 1.99
CA ASP A 114 14.22 -4.78 3.33
C ASP A 114 13.39 -6.09 3.28
N ILE A 115 12.77 -6.35 2.13
CA ILE A 115 11.98 -7.55 1.85
C ILE A 115 12.26 -8.10 0.43
N ALA A 116 12.09 -9.41 0.27
CA ALA A 116 12.15 -10.10 -1.01
C ALA A 116 10.81 -10.77 -1.34
N PHE A 117 10.35 -10.57 -2.57
CA PHE A 117 9.28 -11.38 -3.16
C PHE A 117 9.89 -12.61 -3.83
N SER A 118 9.47 -13.79 -3.40
CA SER A 118 9.87 -15.10 -3.91
C SER A 118 8.60 -15.91 -4.21
N GLY A 119 8.68 -16.90 -5.08
CA GLY A 119 7.50 -17.68 -5.45
C GLY A 119 7.69 -18.48 -6.73
N GLU A 120 6.59 -19.04 -7.20
CA GLU A 120 6.55 -19.97 -8.31
C GLU A 120 5.23 -19.88 -9.07
N LEU A 121 5.24 -20.32 -10.33
CA LEU A 121 4.03 -20.81 -10.95
C LEU A 121 3.74 -22.23 -10.43
N SER A 122 2.66 -22.39 -9.68
CA SER A 122 2.29 -23.70 -9.14
C SER A 122 1.60 -24.60 -10.16
N HIS A 123 0.94 -24.01 -11.17
CA HIS A 123 0.21 -24.79 -12.15
C HIS A 123 0.12 -24.08 -13.51
N TYR A 124 0.27 -24.84 -14.58
CA TYR A 124 -0.09 -24.42 -15.93
C TYR A 124 -0.78 -25.58 -16.65
N ALA A 125 -2.00 -25.35 -17.12
CA ALA A 125 -2.73 -26.31 -17.92
C ALA A 125 -3.54 -25.61 -19.02
N THR A 126 -3.71 -26.29 -20.16
CA THR A 126 -4.61 -25.86 -21.22
C THR A 126 -5.76 -26.83 -21.33
N GLN A 127 -7.00 -26.34 -21.24
CA GLN A 127 -8.21 -27.13 -21.41
C GLN A 127 -8.90 -26.72 -22.71
N LYS A 128 -9.11 -27.68 -23.62
CA LYS A 128 -9.88 -27.44 -24.83
C LYS A 128 -11.37 -27.52 -24.49
N GLU A 129 -12.09 -26.43 -24.72
CA GLU A 129 -13.55 -26.38 -24.67
C GLU A 129 -14.10 -26.52 -26.08
N TYR A 130 -14.98 -27.50 -26.25
CA TYR A 130 -15.72 -27.71 -27.49
C TYR A 130 -17.12 -27.14 -27.30
N SER A 131 -17.49 -26.16 -28.11
CA SER A 131 -18.88 -25.69 -28.19
C SER A 131 -19.51 -26.20 -29.48
N ALA A 132 -20.66 -26.86 -29.34
CA ALA A 132 -21.49 -27.27 -30.46
C ALA A 132 -22.74 -26.38 -30.47
N THR A 133 -22.84 -25.52 -31.47
CA THR A 133 -24.09 -24.80 -31.78
C THR A 133 -24.80 -25.55 -32.90
N ALA A 134 -25.89 -26.25 -32.54
CA ALA A 134 -26.79 -26.88 -33.50
C ALA A 134 -27.99 -25.95 -33.74
N VAL A 135 -27.96 -25.17 -34.81
CA VAL A 135 -29.16 -24.54 -35.39
C VAL A 135 -29.50 -25.35 -36.63
N MET A 136 -30.79 -25.66 -36.86
CA MET A 136 -31.32 -26.64 -37.83
C MET A 136 -30.76 -26.63 -39.28
N VAL A 137 -29.91 -25.67 -39.67
CA VAL A 137 -29.38 -25.55 -41.04
C VAL A 137 -27.86 -25.31 -41.11
N VAL A 138 -27.16 -25.04 -39.99
CA VAL A 138 -25.69 -24.85 -39.98
C VAL A 138 -25.09 -25.46 -38.72
N ALA A 139 -24.26 -26.49 -38.89
CA ALA A 139 -23.40 -27.02 -37.82
C ALA A 139 -22.11 -26.20 -37.78
N GLY A 140 -22.02 -25.28 -36.82
CA GLY A 140 -20.78 -24.57 -36.49
C GLY A 140 -20.22 -25.11 -35.18
N GLY A 141 -19.03 -25.69 -35.21
CA GLY A 141 -18.28 -26.10 -34.02
C GLY A 141 -17.12 -25.13 -33.77
N GLY A 142 -17.04 -24.58 -32.56
CA GLY A 142 -15.90 -23.76 -32.11
C GLY A 142 -14.99 -24.58 -31.20
N THR A 143 -13.68 -24.49 -31.41
CA THR A 143 -12.68 -24.91 -30.42
C THR A 143 -12.11 -23.68 -29.75
N SER A 144 -12.25 -23.59 -28.44
CA SER A 144 -11.63 -22.53 -27.64
C SER A 144 -10.71 -23.17 -26.60
N THR A 145 -9.55 -22.57 -26.36
CA THR A 145 -8.59 -23.10 -25.39
C THR A 145 -8.60 -22.21 -24.16
N ARG A 146 -8.92 -22.78 -23.01
CA ARG A 146 -8.80 -22.12 -21.72
C ARG A 146 -7.40 -22.35 -21.16
N HIS A 147 -6.68 -21.28 -20.85
CA HIS A 147 -5.42 -21.33 -20.13
C HIS A 147 -5.69 -21.21 -18.64
N LEU A 148 -5.30 -22.21 -17.86
CA LEU A 148 -5.43 -22.26 -16.41
C LEU A 148 -4.04 -22.07 -15.78
N VAL A 149 -3.92 -21.11 -14.87
CA VAL A 149 -2.66 -20.75 -14.23
C VAL A 149 -2.84 -20.66 -12.72
N GLY A 150 -1.90 -21.24 -11.98
CA GLY A 150 -1.74 -21.10 -10.53
C GLY A 150 -0.44 -20.38 -10.20
N VAL A 151 -0.50 -19.44 -9.27
CA VAL A 151 0.63 -18.64 -8.79
C VAL A 151 0.69 -18.71 -7.27
N SER A 152 1.89 -18.89 -6.75
CA SER A 152 2.19 -18.82 -5.31
C SER A 152 3.31 -17.82 -5.09
N LEU A 153 3.02 -16.73 -4.40
CA LEU A 153 3.99 -15.71 -4.00
C LEU A 153 4.14 -15.70 -2.48
N ARG A 154 5.32 -15.34 -2.04
CA ARG A 154 5.63 -15.06 -0.65
C ARG A 154 6.56 -13.87 -0.51
N VAL A 155 6.50 -13.24 0.64
CA VAL A 155 7.40 -12.15 1.02
C VAL A 155 8.24 -12.63 2.18
N VAL A 156 9.55 -12.50 2.01
CA VAL A 156 10.57 -12.87 2.99
C VAL A 156 11.21 -11.60 3.50
N ARG A 157 11.35 -11.48 4.82
CA ARG A 157 12.06 -10.37 5.45
C ARG A 157 13.57 -10.59 5.34
N ALA A 158 14.29 -9.58 4.88
CA ALA A 158 15.72 -9.67 4.63
C ALA A 158 16.55 -9.81 5.94
N SER A 159 16.04 -9.31 7.06
CA SER A 159 16.78 -9.30 8.35
C SER A 159 16.91 -10.67 9.00
N ASP A 160 15.88 -11.51 8.92
CA ASP A 160 15.78 -12.77 9.66
C ASP A 160 15.32 -13.97 8.82
N GLY A 161 15.00 -13.78 7.54
CA GLY A 161 14.53 -14.86 6.66
C GLY A 161 13.08 -15.29 6.93
N LYS A 162 12.34 -14.59 7.79
CA LYS A 162 10.95 -14.96 8.08
C LYS A 162 10.03 -14.64 6.92
N ILE A 163 9.13 -15.56 6.62
CA ILE A 163 8.03 -15.33 5.68
C ILE A 163 7.01 -14.45 6.38
N ILE A 164 6.79 -13.25 5.86
CA ILE A 164 5.86 -12.26 6.44
C ILE A 164 4.52 -12.21 5.71
N TYR A 165 4.48 -12.71 4.48
CA TYR A 165 3.29 -12.81 3.67
C TYR A 165 3.38 -14.01 2.74
N THR A 166 2.26 -14.70 2.55
CA THR A 166 2.06 -15.64 1.45
C THR A 166 0.75 -15.29 0.77
N GLY A 167 0.70 -15.46 -0.55
CA GLY A 167 -0.46 -15.21 -1.36
C GLY A 167 -0.51 -16.19 -2.51
N THR A 168 -1.68 -16.76 -2.74
CA THR A 168 -1.90 -17.61 -3.91
C THR A 168 -2.98 -17.00 -4.78
N GLY A 169 -2.92 -17.30 -6.07
CA GLY A 169 -3.93 -16.90 -7.04
C GLY A 169 -4.07 -17.96 -8.11
N ALA A 170 -5.29 -18.14 -8.59
CA ALA A 170 -5.60 -19.06 -9.65
C ALA A 170 -6.59 -18.41 -10.61
N ALA A 171 -6.27 -18.44 -11.89
CA ALA A 171 -7.14 -17.84 -12.90
C ALA A 171 -7.13 -18.66 -14.18
N GLY A 172 -8.28 -18.63 -14.85
CA GLY A 172 -8.49 -19.24 -16.15
C GLY A 172 -8.90 -18.17 -17.15
N ASP A 173 -8.30 -18.16 -18.34
CA ASP A 173 -8.65 -17.20 -19.39
C ASP A 173 -8.66 -17.84 -20.79
N MET A 174 -9.60 -17.42 -21.62
CA MET A 174 -9.81 -17.96 -22.98
C MET A 174 -9.05 -17.16 -24.05
N GLU A 175 -8.64 -15.93 -23.74
CA GLU A 175 -7.95 -15.02 -24.65
C GLU A 175 -6.43 -15.20 -24.59
N GLY A 176 -5.89 -15.68 -23.45
CA GLY A 176 -4.51 -16.18 -23.42
C GLY A 176 -3.87 -16.33 -22.05
N TYR A 177 -2.74 -17.04 -22.04
CA TYR A 177 -1.92 -17.30 -20.86
C TYR A 177 -1.54 -16.05 -20.07
N ASN A 178 -1.13 -14.97 -20.75
CA ASN A 178 -0.70 -13.73 -20.08
C ASN A 178 -1.83 -13.07 -19.29
N LYS A 179 -3.08 -13.17 -19.77
CA LYS A 179 -4.26 -12.62 -19.07
C LYS A 179 -4.57 -13.44 -17.82
N ALA A 180 -4.62 -14.78 -17.96
CA ALA A 180 -4.76 -15.68 -16.82
C ALA A 180 -3.66 -15.44 -15.78
N LEU A 181 -2.40 -15.36 -16.21
CA LEU A 181 -1.27 -15.12 -15.33
C LEU A 181 -1.35 -13.78 -14.60
N ASN A 182 -1.77 -12.72 -15.28
CA ASN A 182 -1.95 -11.40 -14.68
C ASN A 182 -3.06 -11.42 -13.60
N GLU A 183 -4.21 -12.04 -13.90
CA GLU A 183 -5.28 -12.17 -12.92
C GLU A 183 -4.89 -13.04 -11.71
N ALA A 184 -4.20 -14.16 -11.93
CA ALA A 184 -3.65 -14.97 -10.84
C ALA A 184 -2.66 -14.16 -9.98
N CYS A 185 -1.76 -13.40 -10.61
CA CYS A 185 -0.82 -12.56 -9.88
C CYS A 185 -1.53 -11.44 -9.08
N LYS A 186 -2.57 -10.81 -9.65
CA LYS A 186 -3.39 -9.81 -8.95
C LYS A 186 -4.04 -10.40 -7.71
N GLN A 187 -4.66 -11.57 -7.83
CA GLN A 187 -5.26 -12.28 -6.69
C GLN A 187 -4.22 -12.58 -5.60
N SER A 188 -3.05 -13.07 -6.00
CA SER A 188 -1.96 -13.40 -5.07
C SER A 188 -1.39 -12.18 -4.32
N LEU A 189 -1.61 -10.96 -4.82
CA LEU A 189 -1.17 -9.71 -4.18
C LEU A 189 -2.32 -8.90 -3.58
N ALA A 190 -3.58 -9.32 -3.76
CA ALA A 190 -4.75 -8.51 -3.43
C ALA A 190 -4.81 -8.14 -1.94
N ALA A 191 -4.52 -9.09 -1.04
CA ALA A 191 -4.50 -8.85 0.40
C ALA A 191 -3.39 -7.86 0.81
N LEU A 192 -2.22 -7.97 0.19
CA LEU A 192 -1.10 -7.06 0.39
C LEU A 192 -1.45 -5.64 -0.09
N LYS A 193 -2.05 -5.52 -1.28
CA LYS A 193 -2.50 -4.24 -1.84
C LYS A 193 -3.55 -3.57 -0.95
N HIS A 194 -4.53 -4.34 -0.47
CA HIS A 194 -5.54 -3.85 0.46
C HIS A 194 -4.94 -3.34 1.77
N LEU A 195 -3.98 -4.06 2.35
CA LEU A 195 -3.31 -3.64 3.58
C LEU A 195 -2.57 -2.30 3.39
N LEU A 196 -1.78 -2.19 2.32
CA LEU A 196 -1.03 -0.98 2.02
C LEU A 196 -1.95 0.21 1.75
N ALA A 197 -3.05 0.00 1.02
CA ALA A 197 -4.06 1.03 0.77
C ALA A 197 -4.75 1.48 2.07
N GLN A 198 -5.10 0.56 2.97
CA GLN A 198 -5.66 0.90 4.27
C GLN A 198 -4.69 1.71 5.14
N GLN A 199 -3.39 1.36 5.12
CA GLN A 199 -2.40 2.11 5.87
C GLN A 199 -2.21 3.53 5.30
N ALA A 200 -2.11 3.67 3.98
CA ALA A 200 -2.03 4.97 3.32
C ALA A 200 -3.25 5.85 3.67
N ALA A 201 -4.45 5.27 3.70
CA ALA A 201 -5.66 5.99 4.11
C ALA A 201 -5.62 6.43 5.59
N LYS A 202 -5.15 5.57 6.49
CA LYS A 202 -4.98 5.90 7.92
C LYS A 202 -3.98 7.04 8.14
N GLU A 203 -2.83 6.98 7.46
CA GLU A 203 -1.82 8.04 7.55
C GLU A 203 -2.32 9.37 7.00
N ALA A 204 -3.06 9.35 5.88
CA ALA A 204 -3.69 10.54 5.32
C ALA A 204 -4.70 11.17 6.29
N ALA A 205 -5.55 10.35 6.93
CA ALA A 205 -6.49 10.80 7.94
C ALA A 205 -5.78 11.40 9.17
N ALA A 206 -4.72 10.76 9.66
CA ALA A 206 -3.93 11.24 10.80
C ALA A 206 -3.24 12.58 10.50
N LYS A 207 -2.67 12.75 9.30
CA LYS A 207 -2.07 14.02 8.86
C LYS A 207 -3.10 15.14 8.79
N LYS A 208 -4.30 14.86 8.26
CA LYS A 208 -5.39 15.84 8.19
C LYS A 208 -5.85 16.28 9.58
N ALA A 209 -6.03 15.34 10.50
CA ALA A 209 -6.39 15.63 11.89
C ALA A 209 -5.30 16.42 12.64
N ALA A 210 -4.02 16.12 12.40
CA ALA A 210 -2.91 16.87 12.98
C ALA A 210 -2.84 18.31 12.44
N ALA A 211 -3.08 18.49 11.13
CA ALA A 211 -3.14 19.82 10.50
C ALA A 211 -4.30 20.67 11.04
N GLU A 212 -5.49 20.09 11.23
CA GLU A 212 -6.63 20.78 11.84
C GLU A 212 -6.37 21.17 13.31
N LYS A 213 -5.78 20.27 14.11
CA LYS A 213 -5.40 20.59 15.50
C LYS A 213 -4.36 21.72 15.56
N ALA A 214 -3.40 21.75 14.63
CA ALA A 214 -2.41 22.81 14.54
C ALA A 214 -3.05 24.15 14.12
N ALA A 215 -3.98 24.14 13.17
CA ALA A 215 -4.72 25.33 12.75
C ALA A 215 -5.61 25.88 13.88
N ALA A 216 -6.34 25.01 14.60
CA ALA A 216 -7.17 25.41 15.73
C ALA A 216 -6.34 26.03 16.87
N LYS A 217 -5.15 25.47 17.18
CA LYS A 217 -4.24 26.05 18.18
C LYS A 217 -3.72 27.42 17.76
N LYS A 218 -3.36 27.63 16.49
CA LYS A 218 -2.93 28.94 15.99
C LYS A 218 -4.05 29.98 16.09
N ALA A 219 -5.27 29.63 15.70
CA ALA A 219 -6.42 30.52 15.79
C ALA A 219 -6.76 30.90 17.24
N ALA A 220 -6.68 29.95 18.19
CA ALA A 220 -6.89 30.23 19.60
C ALA A 220 -5.80 31.15 20.19
N ALA A 221 -4.54 30.97 19.79
CA ALA A 221 -3.44 31.81 20.24
C ALA A 221 -3.54 33.25 19.72
N GLU A 222 -3.93 33.44 18.44
CA GLU A 222 -4.18 34.78 17.89
C GLU A 222 -5.34 35.48 18.59
N LYS A 223 -6.43 34.76 18.88
CA LYS A 223 -7.59 35.34 19.57
C LYS A 223 -7.22 35.80 20.98
N ALA A 224 -6.45 35.00 21.71
CA ALA A 224 -5.96 35.36 23.04
C ALA A 224 -4.98 36.55 23.01
N ALA A 225 -4.12 36.64 21.99
CA ALA A 225 -3.22 37.78 21.81
C ALA A 225 -4.00 39.08 21.47
N ALA A 226 -5.02 38.99 20.62
CA ALA A 226 -5.89 40.11 20.28
C ALA A 226 -6.69 40.62 21.49
N GLU A 227 -7.22 39.73 22.33
CA GLU A 227 -7.92 40.11 23.56
C GLU A 227 -7.00 40.79 24.58
N LYS A 228 -5.78 40.29 24.77
CA LYS A 228 -4.79 40.95 25.65
C LYS A 228 -4.44 42.35 25.17
N ALA A 229 -4.19 42.50 23.86
CA ALA A 229 -3.89 43.81 23.27
C ALA A 229 -5.07 44.80 23.39
N ALA A 230 -6.31 44.31 23.27
CA ALA A 230 -7.50 45.13 23.48
C ALA A 230 -7.66 45.55 24.95
N ALA A 231 -7.42 44.64 25.89
CA ALA A 231 -7.48 44.91 27.33
C ALA A 231 -6.43 45.94 27.78
N GLU A 232 -5.19 45.84 27.30
CA GLU A 232 -4.14 46.82 27.60
C GLU A 232 -4.47 48.21 27.05
N LYS A 233 -4.96 48.31 25.80
CA LYS A 233 -5.39 49.59 25.23
C LYS A 233 -6.52 50.23 26.03
N ALA A 234 -7.46 49.43 26.53
CA ALA A 234 -8.55 49.92 27.37
C ALA A 234 -8.05 50.40 28.75
N ALA A 235 -7.09 49.68 29.36
CA ALA A 235 -6.47 50.08 30.63
C ALA A 235 -5.66 51.38 30.49
N ALA A 236 -4.86 51.51 29.42
CA ALA A 236 -4.08 52.71 29.14
C ALA A 236 -4.98 53.95 28.93
N LYS A 237 -6.09 53.81 28.20
CA LYS A 237 -7.08 54.90 28.03
C LYS A 237 -7.72 55.32 29.36
N LYS A 238 -8.08 54.37 30.23
CA LYS A 238 -8.64 54.68 31.56
C LYS A 238 -7.61 55.40 32.46
N ALA A 239 -6.34 54.99 32.42
CA ALA A 239 -5.27 55.63 33.17
C ALA A 239 -5.01 57.07 32.70
N ALA A 240 -4.99 57.30 31.38
CA ALA A 240 -4.84 58.63 30.80
C ALA A 240 -6.01 59.56 31.16
N ALA A 241 -7.25 59.06 31.10
CA ALA A 241 -8.44 59.83 31.49
C ALA A 241 -8.42 60.23 32.98
N LYS A 242 -7.98 59.33 33.88
CA LYS A 242 -7.83 59.65 35.31
C LYS A 242 -6.76 60.71 35.58
N LYS A 243 -5.61 60.66 34.88
CA LYS A 243 -4.56 61.69 35.00
C LYS A 243 -5.07 63.05 34.54
N ALA A 244 -5.75 63.11 33.39
CA ALA A 244 -6.30 64.36 32.88
C ALA A 244 -7.37 64.98 33.80
N ALA A 245 -8.21 64.14 34.45
CA ALA A 245 -9.18 64.60 35.44
C ALA A 245 -8.51 65.13 36.72
N ALA A 246 -7.44 64.48 37.19
CA ALA A 246 -6.68 64.93 38.36
C ALA A 246 -5.95 66.25 38.13
N GLU A 247 -5.36 66.47 36.95
CA GLU A 247 -4.73 67.76 36.59
C GLU A 247 -5.74 68.91 36.51
N LYS A 248 -6.92 68.69 35.92
CA LYS A 248 -7.99 69.71 35.91
C LYS A 248 -8.44 70.09 37.32
N ALA A 249 -8.63 69.11 38.20
CA ALA A 249 -9.01 69.36 39.59
C ALA A 249 -7.91 70.10 40.39
N ALA A 250 -6.63 69.82 40.10
CA ALA A 250 -5.51 70.53 40.71
C ALA A 250 -5.41 71.99 40.21
N ALA A 251 -5.63 72.22 38.91
CA ALA A 251 -5.64 73.55 38.31
C ALA A 251 -6.78 74.44 38.86
N GLU A 252 -7.99 73.89 39.03
CA GLU A 252 -9.11 74.62 39.65
C GLU A 252 -8.84 74.99 41.11
N LYS A 253 -8.26 74.07 41.91
CA LYS A 253 -7.87 74.38 43.30
C LYS A 253 -6.79 75.45 43.38
N ALA A 254 -5.83 75.46 42.45
CA ALA A 254 -4.79 76.49 42.38
C ALA A 254 -5.37 77.86 41.98
N ALA A 255 -6.32 77.90 41.05
CA ALA A 255 -7.03 79.12 40.66
C ALA A 255 -7.87 79.69 41.82
N ALA A 256 -8.58 78.83 42.56
CA ALA A 256 -9.36 79.23 43.74
C ALA A 256 -8.48 79.81 44.86
N LYS A 257 -7.29 79.24 45.10
CA LYS A 257 -6.33 79.79 46.07
C LYS A 257 -5.75 81.15 45.64
N LYS A 258 -5.44 81.35 44.35
CA LYS A 258 -4.99 82.66 43.84
C LYS A 258 -6.08 83.74 43.91
N ALA A 259 -7.35 83.37 43.72
CA ALA A 259 -8.48 84.28 43.87
C ALA A 259 -8.70 84.69 45.35
N ALA A 260 -8.43 83.80 46.30
CA ALA A 260 -8.54 84.10 47.73
C ALA A 260 -7.42 85.03 48.25
N VAL A 261 -6.23 85.01 47.64
CA VAL A 261 -5.09 85.88 48.03
C VAL A 261 -5.23 87.32 47.51
N LYS A 262 -6.08 87.57 46.50
CA LYS A 262 -6.34 88.92 45.97
C LYS A 262 -7.47 89.70 46.69
N LYS A 263 -8.07 89.13 47.73
CA LYS A 263 -9.15 89.75 48.52
C LYS A 263 -8.74 90.15 49.94
N LYS A 264 -7.44 90.33 50.20
CA LYS A 264 -6.93 90.82 51.48
C LYS A 264 -6.19 92.14 51.29
#